data_AF-A0A958UT70-F1
#
_entry.id   AF-A0A958UT70-F1
#
_cell.length_a   1.000
_cell.length_b   1.000
_cell.length_c   1.000
_cell.angle_alpha   90.00
_cell.angle_beta   90.00
_cell.angle_gamma   90.00
#
_symmetry.space_group_name_H-M   'P 1'
#
loop_
_entity.id
_entity.type
_entity.pdbx_description
1 polymer ?
#
loop_
_entity_poly.entity_id
_entity_poly.type
_entity_poly.pdbx_seq_one_letter_code
_entity_poly.pdbx_strand_id
1 'polypeptide(L)'
;WFTVLWGVLAIIIACIANLFDNLIQLVNTIGSLFYGNVLGIFLLAFFFKKVKGNQVFTAAVITQIFILLFYYFAIFKLEQAGEQPLVSYLWLNFIGCILVIFICLIS
;
A
#
# COMPACT_ATOMS: atom_id res chain seq x y z
N TRP A 1 23.40 -16.74 -6.64
CA TRP A 1 22.45 -16.61 -7.79
C TRP A 1 21.34 -15.61 -7.48
N PHE A 2 20.62 -15.74 -6.36
CA PHE A 2 19.58 -14.78 -5.95
C PHE A 2 20.09 -13.32 -5.82
N THR A 3 21.30 -13.10 -5.29
CA THR A 3 21.92 -11.77 -5.20
C THR A 3 22.15 -11.11 -6.57
N VAL A 4 22.54 -11.90 -7.58
CA VAL A 4 22.74 -11.39 -8.95
C VAL A 4 21.40 -11.01 -9.57
N LEU A 5 20.35 -11.81 -9.34
CA LEU A 5 18.99 -11.51 -9.80
C LEU A 5 18.48 -10.16 -9.23
N TRP A 6 18.62 -9.94 -7.92
CA TRP A 6 18.23 -8.67 -7.29
C TRP A 6 19.07 -7.49 -7.78
N GLY A 7 20.37 -7.71 -8.01
CA GLY A 7 21.25 -6.70 -8.61
C GLY A 7 20.79 -6.27 -10.01
N VAL A 8 20.48 -7.24 -10.88
CA VAL A 8 19.95 -6.96 -12.23
C VAL A 8 18.60 -6.25 -12.16
N LEU A 9 17.70 -6.68 -11.28
CA LEU A 9 16.41 -6.01 -11.07
C LEU A 9 16.59 -4.54 -10.63
N ALA A 10 17.51 -4.28 -9.70
CA ALA A 10 17.81 -2.93 -9.21
C ALA A 10 18.34 -2.03 -10.33
N ILE A 11 19.22 -2.54 -11.20
CA ILE A 11 19.75 -1.79 -12.36
C ILE A 11 18.60 -1.43 -13.33
N ILE A 12 17.71 -2.38 -13.64
CA ILE A 12 16.56 -2.13 -14.52
C ILE A 12 15.64 -1.05 -13.94
N ILE A 13 15.31 -1.14 -12.64
CA ILE A 13 14.48 -0.14 -11.96
C ILE A 13 15.17 1.24 -11.98
N ALA A 14 16.48 1.31 -11.76
CA ALA A 14 17.24 2.55 -11.81
C ALA A 14 17.18 3.21 -13.20
N CYS A 15 17.21 2.42 -14.28
CA CYS A 15 17.07 2.93 -15.65
C CYS A 15 15.67 3.53 -15.92
N ILE A 16 14.61 2.98 -15.31
CA ILE A 16 13.23 3.47 -15.48
C ILE A 16 12.94 4.65 -14.53
N ALA A 17 13.60 4.72 -13.37
CA ALA A 17 13.34 5.73 -12.34
C ALA A 17 13.60 7.18 -12.81
N ASN A 18 14.47 7.39 -13.80
CA ASN A 18 14.73 8.70 -14.39
C ASN A 18 13.52 9.32 -15.14
N LEU A 19 12.48 8.53 -15.42
CA LEU A 19 11.26 9.02 -16.09
C LEU A 19 10.32 9.77 -15.14
N PHE A 20 10.56 9.72 -13.83
CA PHE A 20 9.70 10.35 -12.83
C PHE A 20 10.31 11.65 -12.33
N ASP A 21 9.53 12.73 -12.37
CA ASP A 21 9.97 14.09 -11.97
C ASP A 21 10.44 14.17 -10.51
N ASN A 22 9.89 13.33 -9.63
CA ASN A 22 10.29 13.27 -8.22
C ASN A 22 10.29 11.83 -7.68
N LEU A 23 11.48 11.24 -7.58
CA LEU A 23 11.67 9.88 -7.08
C LEU A 23 11.22 9.71 -5.62
N ILE A 24 11.35 10.77 -4.80
CA ILE A 24 10.91 10.75 -3.40
C ILE A 24 9.38 10.65 -3.34
N GLN A 25 8.69 11.38 -4.21
CA GLN A 25 7.23 11.29 -4.31
C GLN A 25 6.80 9.91 -4.80
N LEU A 26 7.46 9.37 -5.83
CA LEU A 26 7.15 8.04 -6.36
C LEU A 26 7.25 6.96 -5.28
N VAL A 27 8.39 6.91 -4.57
CA VAL A 27 8.60 5.89 -3.53
C VAL A 27 7.61 6.06 -2.38
N ASN A 28 7.21 7.29 -2.05
CA ASN A 28 6.25 7.55 -0.99
C ASN A 28 4.81 7.18 -1.41
N THR A 29 4.45 7.36 -2.68
CA THR A 29 3.17 6.88 -3.23
C THR A 29 3.12 5.35 -3.22
N ILE A 30 4.16 4.68 -3.72
CA ILE A 30 4.24 3.22 -3.70
C ILE A 30 4.24 2.70 -2.26
N GLY A 31 5.04 3.30 -1.38
CA GLY A 31 5.07 2.97 0.04
C GLY A 31 3.68 3.09 0.66
N SER A 32 2.96 4.19 0.36
CA SER A 32 1.64 4.43 0.93
C SER A 32 0.55 3.44 0.48
N LEU A 33 0.74 2.75 -0.65
CA LEU A 33 -0.16 1.69 -1.11
C LEU A 33 -0.03 0.38 -0.30
N PHE A 34 1.12 0.15 0.33
CA PHE A 34 1.40 -1.10 1.04
C PHE A 34 1.57 -0.90 2.55
N TYR A 35 2.14 0.22 2.97
CA TYR A 35 2.51 0.47 4.36
C TYR A 35 1.30 0.53 5.29
N GLY A 36 0.18 1.10 4.87
CA GLY A 36 -1.05 1.11 5.68
C GLY A 36 -1.49 -0.29 6.10
N ASN A 37 -1.52 -1.22 5.14
CA ASN A 37 -1.92 -2.60 5.38
C ASN A 37 -0.92 -3.32 6.32
N VAL A 38 0.38 -3.20 6.04
CA VAL A 38 1.45 -3.81 6.86
C VAL A 38 1.46 -3.24 8.29
N LEU A 39 1.32 -1.93 8.43
CA LEU A 39 1.25 -1.25 9.73
C LEU A 39 0.04 -1.73 10.53
N GLY A 40 -1.13 -1.86 9.92
CA GLY A 40 -2.32 -2.35 10.60
C GLY A 40 -2.19 -3.80 11.09
N ILE A 41 -1.58 -4.68 10.27
CA ILE A 41 -1.25 -6.07 10.68
C ILE A 41 -0.28 -6.06 11.86
N PHE A 42 0.74 -5.21 11.81
CA PHE A 42 1.69 -5.03 12.90
C PHE A 42 0.95 -4.61 14.18
N LEU A 43 0.09 -3.58 14.12
CA LEU A 43 -0.69 -3.15 15.28
C LEU A 43 -1.61 -4.25 15.82
N LEU A 44 -2.25 -5.05 14.95
CA LEU A 44 -3.04 -6.21 15.37
C LEU A 44 -2.20 -7.19 16.20
N ALA A 45 -0.99 -7.50 15.75
CA ALA A 45 -0.10 -8.43 16.44
C ALA A 45 0.37 -7.92 17.81
N PHE A 46 0.56 -6.60 17.97
CA PHE A 46 1.03 -6.02 19.24
C PHE A 46 -0.10 -5.77 20.25
N PHE A 47 -1.24 -5.25 19.79
CA PHE A 47 -2.28 -4.75 20.69
C PHE A 47 -3.44 -5.73 20.93
N PHE A 48 -3.65 -6.73 20.07
CA PHE A 48 -4.81 -7.62 20.17
C PHE A 48 -4.42 -9.07 20.50
N LYS A 49 -4.81 -9.53 21.69
CA LYS A 49 -4.45 -10.86 22.23
C LYS A 49 -5.11 -12.06 21.54
N LYS A 50 -6.21 -11.87 20.80
CA LYS A 50 -7.05 -12.96 20.26
C LYS A 50 -7.35 -12.76 18.78
N VAL A 51 -6.33 -12.68 17.95
CA VAL A 51 -6.50 -12.60 16.49
C VAL A 51 -5.91 -13.86 15.86
N LYS A 52 -6.71 -14.61 15.10
CA LYS A 52 -6.20 -15.80 14.40
C LYS A 52 -5.48 -15.35 13.13
N GLY A 53 -4.33 -15.96 12.82
CA GLY A 53 -3.56 -15.62 11.61
C GLY A 53 -4.37 -15.73 10.31
N ASN A 54 -5.32 -16.66 10.23
CA ASN A 54 -6.20 -16.81 9.06
C ASN A 54 -7.17 -15.62 8.87
N GLN A 55 -7.61 -14.99 9.97
CA GLN A 55 -8.44 -13.78 9.94
C GLN A 55 -7.61 -12.59 9.47
N VAL A 56 -6.38 -12.45 9.99
CA VAL A 56 -5.44 -11.41 9.57
C VAL A 56 -5.12 -11.51 8.09
N PHE A 57 -4.87 -12.73 7.58
CA PHE A 57 -4.56 -12.94 6.17
C PHE A 57 -5.73 -12.54 5.26
N THR A 58 -6.95 -13.00 5.59
CA THR A 58 -8.16 -12.64 4.83
C THR A 58 -8.40 -11.13 4.86
N ALA A 59 -8.27 -10.50 6.03
CA ALA A 59 -8.40 -9.06 6.19
C ALA A 59 -7.34 -8.29 5.37
N ALA A 60 -6.09 -8.74 5.40
CA ALA A 60 -4.99 -8.13 4.66
C ALA A 60 -5.23 -8.16 3.15
N VAL A 61 -5.72 -9.27 2.61
CA VAL A 61 -6.02 -9.40 1.18
C VAL A 61 -7.17 -8.48 0.78
N ILE A 62 -8.27 -8.47 1.53
CA ILE A 62 -9.42 -7.61 1.23
C ILE A 62 -9.01 -6.12 1.30
N THR A 63 -8.29 -5.73 2.35
CA THR A 63 -7.79 -4.35 2.49
C THR A 63 -6.84 -3.97 1.37
N GLN A 64 -5.95 -4.88 0.95
CA GLN A 64 -5.02 -4.58 -0.15
C GLN A 64 -5.77 -4.32 -1.45
N ILE A 65 -6.77 -5.16 -1.78
CA ILE A 65 -7.61 -4.97 -2.96
C ILE A 65 -8.37 -3.66 -2.87
N PHE A 66 -8.94 -3.35 -1.71
CA PHE A 66 -9.68 -2.10 -1.50
C PHE A 66 -8.79 -0.87 -1.69
N ILE A 67 -7.57 -0.86 -1.13
CA ILE A 67 -6.63 0.26 -1.32
C ILE A 67 -6.24 0.44 -2.77
N LEU A 68 -5.98 -0.64 -3.51
CA LEU A 68 -5.65 -0.55 -4.93
C LEU A 68 -6.81 0.03 -5.74
N LEU A 69 -8.04 -0.40 -5.47
CA LEU A 69 -9.24 0.16 -6.11
C LEU A 69 -9.46 1.63 -5.72
N PHE A 70 -9.32 1.96 -4.44
CA PHE A 70 -9.47 3.31 -3.94
C PHE A 70 -8.43 4.26 -4.57
N TYR A 71 -7.16 3.85 -4.64
CA TYR A 71 -6.12 4.60 -5.35
C TYR A 71 -6.46 4.79 -6.84
N TYR A 72 -6.89 3.72 -7.52
CA TYR A 72 -7.23 3.78 -8.93
C TYR A 72 -8.37 4.79 -9.20
N PHE A 73 -9.44 4.75 -8.42
CA PHE A 73 -10.61 5.61 -8.64
C PHE A 73 -10.47 7.03 -8.08
N ALA A 74 -9.87 7.18 -6.89
CA ALA A 74 -9.85 8.45 -6.16
C ALA A 74 -8.58 9.29 -6.40
N ILE A 75 -7.54 8.72 -7.01
CA ILE A 75 -6.30 9.42 -7.33
C ILE A 75 -6.02 9.28 -8.82
N PHE A 76 -5.70 8.07 -9.30
CA PHE A 76 -5.19 7.87 -10.66
C PHE A 76 -6.17 8.28 -11.76
N LYS A 77 -7.44 7.89 -11.65
CA LYS A 77 -8.48 8.24 -12.65
C LYS A 77 -8.77 9.74 -12.68
N LEU A 78 -8.77 10.41 -11.52
CA LEU A 78 -9.02 11.86 -11.42
C LEU A 78 -7.84 12.65 -12.00
N GLU A 79 -6.62 12.22 -11.67
CA GLU A 79 -5.40 12.81 -12.22
C GLU A 79 -5.34 12.68 -13.74
N GLN A 80 -5.75 11.52 -14.30
CA GLN A 80 -5.91 11.37 -15.75
C GLN A 80 -7.02 12.23 -16.35
N ALA A 81 -8.09 12.50 -15.60
CA ALA A 81 -9.18 13.37 -16.02
C ALA A 81 -8.84 14.87 -15.89
N GLY A 82 -7.65 15.22 -15.39
CA GLY A 82 -7.22 16.59 -15.13
C GLY A 82 -7.86 17.21 -13.88
N GLU A 83 -8.51 16.41 -13.04
CA GLU A 83 -9.09 16.83 -11.77
C GLU A 83 -8.11 16.62 -10.60
N GLN A 84 -8.31 17.38 -9.53
CA GLN A 84 -7.49 17.25 -8.34
C GLN A 84 -7.80 15.92 -7.64
N PRO A 85 -6.78 15.22 -7.11
CA PRO A 85 -6.99 13.98 -6.37
C PRO A 85 -7.85 14.25 -5.13
N LEU A 86 -8.80 13.35 -4.87
CA LEU A 86 -9.76 13.51 -3.79
C LEU A 86 -9.08 13.52 -2.40
N VAL A 87 -7.96 12.80 -2.28
CA VAL A 87 -7.12 12.74 -1.09
C VAL A 87 -5.65 12.57 -1.48
N SER A 88 -4.73 13.04 -0.62
CA SER A 88 -3.29 12.81 -0.80
C SER A 88 -2.95 11.33 -0.60
N TYR A 89 -1.97 10.81 -1.35
CA TYR A 89 -1.55 9.41 -1.28
C TYR A 89 -1.10 8.99 0.14
N LEU A 90 -0.64 9.91 1.00
CA LEU A 90 -0.29 9.59 2.39
C LEU A 90 -1.48 9.08 3.20
N TRP A 91 -2.70 9.52 2.88
CA TRP A 91 -3.92 9.10 3.58
C TRP A 91 -4.23 7.61 3.38
N LEU A 92 -3.73 7.00 2.31
CA LEU A 92 -3.88 5.55 2.07
C LEU A 92 -3.28 4.74 3.23
N ASN A 93 -2.22 5.25 3.87
CA ASN A 93 -1.64 4.59 5.05
C ASN A 93 -2.62 4.52 6.21
N PHE A 94 -3.24 5.66 6.52
CA PHE A 94 -4.20 5.77 7.62
C PHE A 94 -5.45 4.92 7.34
N ILE A 95 -6.00 5.03 6.13
CA ILE A 95 -7.16 4.28 5.68
C ILE A 95 -6.87 2.78 5.74
N GLY A 96 -5.75 2.32 5.16
CA GLY A 96 -5.39 0.90 5.12
C GLY A 96 -5.18 0.29 6.49
N CYS A 97 -4.54 1.03 7.37
CA CYS A 97 -4.32 0.60 8.75
C CYS A 97 -5.65 0.36 9.48
N ILE A 98 -6.57 1.33 9.42
CA ILE A 98 -7.88 1.20 10.07
C ILE A 98 -8.70 0.08 9.43
N LEU A 99 -8.67 -0.01 8.10
CA LEU A 99 -9.50 -0.94 7.35
C LEU A 99 -9.09 -2.39 7.62
N VAL A 100 -7.78 -2.69 7.67
CA VAL A 100 -7.34 -4.05 8.02
C VAL A 100 -7.66 -4.42 9.46
N ILE A 101 -7.52 -3.48 10.41
CA ILE A 101 -7.88 -3.70 11.81
C ILE A 101 -9.38 -3.97 11.91
N PHE A 102 -10.20 -3.15 11.27
CA PHE A 102 -11.65 -3.24 11.32
C PHE A 102 -12.17 -4.54 10.71
N ILE A 103 -11.71 -4.90 9.50
CA ILE A 103 -12.11 -6.16 8.85
C ILE A 103 -11.66 -7.36 9.69
N CYS A 104 -10.44 -7.32 10.25
CA CYS A 104 -9.93 -8.41 11.04
C CYS A 104 -10.67 -8.61 12.37
N LEU A 105 -11.18 -7.53 12.98
CA LEU A 105 -11.95 -7.62 14.23
C LEU A 105 -13.39 -8.10 14.03
N ILE A 106 -13.94 -7.91 12.83
CA ILE A 106 -15.29 -8.37 12.46
C ILE A 106 -15.28 -9.83 11.98
N SER A 107 -14.17 -10.28 11.38
CA SER A 107 -13.98 -11.65 10.87
C SER A 107 -13.59 -12.64 11.97
#